data_AF-A0A1I2F3D3-F1
#
_entry.id   AF-A0A1I2F3D3-F1
#
_cell.length_a   1.000
_cell.length_b   1.000
_cell.length_c   1.000
_cell.angle_alpha   90.00
_cell.angle_beta   90.00
_cell.angle_gamma   90.00
#
_symmetry.space_group_name_H-M   'P 1'
#
loop_
_entity.id
_entity.type
_entity.pdbx_description
1 polymer ?
#
loop_
_entity_poly.entity_id
_entity_poly.type
_entity_poly.pdbx_seq_one_letter_code
_entity_poly.pdbx_strand_id
1 'polypeptide(L)'
;MLIIAGFILLNFSGIRAQGIQLNVAFYGLQFKGGDFPSGKVRLKDTLSAATLLPAYLAVRQQHSQILLDSLKAFRQRFELNDWLYYQLVRKVAQELCPKNEDYNIYTLYKWYFLTAAGFDARLAITGEKLIFYIYNEENIEDIPFFMFDKKKYMCLNIHDFEPFDIHLQPPVPLVLKVPGAVNSFSYRVTRLPDFEPEAYQAKSIDFIYNHRPYHFNIVFNQELKAVFNNYPIVDFASYFNIPLSKATYESLIPLLKNNMSGMGAEQGIDYLMRFTRYAFLYENDQENFGRERRLSPEETLFSPYSDCDDRAGLFFYLVKEIYNLPMIALLYPGHINIAVALPDPKGTFINYKGKSYTVCEPTPQSVDLPLGAFSPALSGASYEVVYVYDPAKN
;
A
#
# COMPACT_ATOMS: atom_id res chain seq x y z
N MET A 1 -66.50 -40.20 -31.33
CA MET A 1 -66.38 -39.99 -29.87
C MET A 1 -64.91 -39.69 -29.59
N LEU A 2 -64.54 -38.40 -29.59
CA LEU A 2 -63.15 -37.95 -29.41
C LEU A 2 -62.79 -38.02 -27.93
N ILE A 3 -61.70 -38.70 -27.59
CA ILE A 3 -61.08 -38.66 -26.26
C ILE A 3 -60.01 -37.58 -26.30
N ILE A 4 -60.26 -36.48 -25.58
CA ILE A 4 -59.29 -35.40 -25.36
C ILE A 4 -58.44 -35.78 -24.14
N ALA A 5 -57.16 -36.05 -24.35
CA ALA A 5 -56.17 -36.19 -23.29
C ALA A 5 -55.67 -34.78 -22.89
N GLY A 6 -56.06 -34.33 -21.70
CA GLY A 6 -55.57 -33.07 -21.13
C GLY A 6 -54.15 -33.23 -20.59
N PHE A 7 -53.18 -32.56 -21.22
CA PHE A 7 -51.86 -32.34 -20.64
C PHE A 7 -51.96 -31.21 -19.60
N ILE A 8 -51.75 -31.54 -18.33
CA ILE A 8 -51.51 -30.55 -17.27
C ILE A 8 -50.05 -30.09 -17.41
N LEU A 9 -49.86 -28.92 -18.01
CA LEU A 9 -48.59 -28.19 -17.94
C LEU A 9 -48.46 -27.59 -16.53
N LEU A 10 -47.69 -28.27 -15.67
CA LEU A 10 -47.17 -27.67 -14.44
C LEU A 10 -46.14 -26.60 -14.84
N ASN A 11 -46.60 -25.35 -14.92
CA ASN A 11 -45.72 -24.19 -14.97
C ASN A 11 -44.94 -24.11 -13.64
N PHE A 12 -43.70 -24.58 -13.63
CA PHE A 12 -42.75 -24.18 -12.62
C PHE A 12 -42.40 -22.72 -12.87
N SER A 13 -43.14 -21.83 -12.21
CA SER A 13 -42.75 -20.43 -12.02
C SER A 13 -41.45 -20.44 -11.22
N GLY A 14 -40.31 -20.46 -11.90
CA GLY A 14 -39.02 -20.22 -11.28
C GLY A 14 -39.07 -18.83 -10.64
N ILE A 15 -39.14 -18.79 -9.31
CA ILE A 15 -38.91 -17.57 -8.54
C ILE A 15 -37.47 -17.15 -8.89
N ARG A 16 -37.30 -16.20 -9.82
CA ARG A 16 -36.01 -15.51 -9.97
C ARG A 16 -35.76 -14.84 -8.63
N ALA A 17 -34.73 -15.31 -7.92
CA ALA A 17 -34.20 -14.56 -6.78
C ALA A 17 -33.96 -13.12 -7.25
N GLN A 18 -34.53 -12.14 -6.55
CA GLN A 18 -34.26 -10.73 -6.81
C GLN A 18 -32.75 -10.53 -6.65
N GLY A 19 -32.07 -10.28 -7.78
CA GLY A 19 -30.64 -10.00 -7.79
C GLY A 19 -30.39 -8.65 -7.13
N ILE A 20 -29.31 -8.55 -6.36
CA ILE A 20 -28.82 -7.27 -5.86
C ILE A 20 -27.76 -6.80 -6.86
N GLN A 21 -27.83 -5.52 -7.23
CA GLN A 21 -26.77 -4.88 -8.00
C GLN A 21 -25.67 -4.41 -7.03
N LEU A 22 -24.46 -4.97 -7.14
CA LEU A 22 -23.33 -4.52 -6.33
C LEU A 22 -22.71 -3.27 -6.94
N ASN A 23 -22.80 -2.14 -6.24
CA ASN A 23 -22.12 -0.89 -6.60
C ASN A 23 -21.23 -0.46 -5.43
N VAL A 24 -19.93 -0.28 -5.69
CA VAL A 24 -18.94 0.06 -4.65
C VAL A 24 -18.14 1.27 -5.08
N ALA A 25 -18.19 2.34 -4.29
CA ALA A 25 -17.33 3.50 -4.47
C ALA A 25 -15.89 3.18 -4.04
N PHE A 26 -14.93 3.41 -4.94
CA PHE A 26 -13.53 3.04 -4.78
C PHE A 26 -12.62 4.14 -5.32
N TYR A 27 -12.18 5.06 -4.44
CA TYR A 27 -11.23 6.14 -4.73
C TYR A 27 -11.54 6.87 -6.05
N GLY A 28 -12.64 7.60 -6.16
CA GLY A 28 -12.99 8.26 -7.44
C GLY A 28 -13.64 7.37 -8.50
N LEU A 29 -13.65 6.05 -8.29
CA LEU A 29 -14.16 5.08 -9.25
C LEU A 29 -15.41 4.38 -8.71
N GLN A 30 -16.21 3.85 -9.64
CA GLN A 30 -17.39 3.05 -9.32
C GLN A 30 -17.20 1.62 -9.83
N PHE A 31 -17.01 0.68 -8.90
CA PHE A 31 -17.02 -0.74 -9.21
C PHE A 31 -18.45 -1.25 -9.31
N LYS A 32 -18.75 -1.95 -10.41
CA LYS A 32 -20.06 -2.58 -10.66
C LYS A 32 -19.88 -4.08 -10.74
N GLY A 33 -20.36 -4.80 -9.72
CA GLY A 33 -20.20 -6.25 -9.60
C GLY A 33 -21.22 -7.08 -10.39
N GLY A 34 -22.18 -6.43 -11.05
CA GLY A 34 -23.30 -7.10 -11.72
C GLY A 34 -24.38 -7.56 -10.73
N ASP A 35 -25.33 -8.35 -11.22
CA ASP A 35 -26.43 -8.90 -10.44
C ASP A 35 -26.02 -10.24 -9.82
N PHE A 36 -26.23 -10.39 -8.51
CA PHE A 36 -25.95 -11.63 -7.79
C PHE A 36 -27.08 -11.99 -6.81
N PRO A 37 -27.22 -13.29 -6.44
CA PRO A 37 -28.24 -13.73 -5.50
C PRO A 37 -28.13 -13.03 -4.15
N SER A 38 -29.28 -12.61 -3.61
CA SER A 38 -29.43 -11.85 -2.36
C SER A 38 -29.32 -12.67 -1.06
N GLY A 39 -28.87 -13.94 -1.14
CA GLY A 39 -28.72 -14.79 0.03
C GLY A 39 -27.71 -14.23 1.03
N LYS A 40 -27.90 -14.42 2.34
CA LYS A 40 -26.82 -14.21 3.31
C LYS A 40 -26.19 -15.56 3.62
N VAL A 41 -24.89 -15.72 3.33
CA VAL A 41 -24.11 -16.84 3.88
C VAL A 41 -24.00 -16.63 5.38
N ARG A 42 -24.22 -17.69 6.15
CA ARG A 42 -24.06 -17.69 7.61
C ARG A 42 -23.25 -18.90 8.04
N LEU A 43 -22.47 -18.73 9.11
CA LEU A 43 -21.95 -19.87 9.87
C LEU A 43 -23.10 -20.47 10.69
N LYS A 44 -23.25 -21.80 10.63
CA LYS A 44 -24.34 -22.51 11.32
C LYS A 44 -24.03 -22.80 12.78
N ASP A 45 -22.74 -22.89 13.13
CA ASP A 45 -22.23 -23.28 14.46
C ASP A 45 -20.87 -22.60 14.72
N THR A 46 -20.23 -22.94 15.85
CA THR A 46 -18.88 -22.49 16.22
C THR A 46 -17.86 -22.71 15.10
N LEU A 47 -16.93 -21.77 14.98
CA LEU A 47 -15.90 -21.78 13.93
C LEU A 47 -15.01 -23.03 14.02
N SER A 48 -14.99 -23.83 12.96
CA SER A 48 -14.18 -25.03 12.83
C SER A 48 -13.95 -25.33 11.34
N ALA A 49 -13.02 -26.24 11.03
CA ALA A 49 -12.84 -26.71 9.66
C ALA A 49 -14.14 -27.31 9.06
N ALA A 50 -14.90 -28.05 9.88
CA ALA A 50 -16.14 -28.71 9.46
C ALA A 50 -17.26 -27.71 9.15
N THR A 51 -17.33 -26.59 9.88
CA THR A 51 -18.37 -25.57 9.71
C THR A 51 -18.01 -24.55 8.63
N LEU A 52 -16.71 -24.35 8.34
CA LEU A 52 -16.24 -23.44 7.30
C LEU A 52 -16.38 -23.99 5.88
N LEU A 53 -16.19 -25.28 5.66
CA LEU A 53 -16.29 -25.86 4.32
C LEU A 53 -17.69 -25.61 3.68
N PRO A 54 -18.81 -25.88 4.37
CA PRO A 54 -20.14 -25.53 3.84
C PRO A 54 -20.32 -24.04 3.59
N ALA A 55 -19.79 -23.17 4.47
CA ALA A 55 -19.89 -21.72 4.29
C ALA A 55 -19.08 -21.25 3.07
N TYR A 56 -17.87 -21.78 2.87
CA TYR A 56 -17.06 -21.54 1.67
C TYR A 56 -17.78 -21.99 0.39
N LEU A 57 -18.36 -23.19 0.39
CA LEU A 57 -19.12 -23.68 -0.76
C LEU A 57 -20.34 -22.81 -1.05
N ALA A 58 -21.02 -22.31 0.00
CA ALA A 58 -22.12 -21.37 -0.14
C ALA A 58 -21.66 -20.01 -0.71
N VAL A 59 -20.54 -19.45 -0.23
CA VAL A 59 -19.91 -18.25 -0.81
C VAL A 59 -19.63 -18.47 -2.29
N ARG A 60 -18.98 -19.58 -2.63
CA ARG A 60 -18.64 -19.92 -4.02
C ARG A 60 -19.88 -20.12 -4.91
N GLN A 61 -20.94 -20.72 -4.38
CA GLN A 61 -22.18 -20.95 -5.13
C GLN A 61 -23.00 -19.66 -5.30
N GLN A 62 -23.02 -18.82 -4.27
CA GLN A 62 -23.77 -17.57 -4.28
C GLN A 62 -23.14 -16.58 -5.24
N HIS A 63 -21.81 -16.47 -5.26
CA HIS A 63 -21.14 -15.49 -6.11
C HIS A 63 -20.91 -16.05 -7.50
N SER A 64 -21.57 -15.40 -8.46
CA SER A 64 -21.48 -15.79 -9.86
C SER A 64 -20.10 -15.48 -10.44
N GLN A 65 -19.74 -16.21 -11.49
CA GLN A 65 -18.56 -15.91 -12.30
C GLN A 65 -18.55 -14.44 -12.77
N ILE A 66 -19.72 -13.81 -12.92
CA ILE A 66 -19.89 -12.39 -13.28
C ILE A 66 -19.18 -11.48 -12.28
N LEU A 67 -19.32 -11.69 -10.97
CA LEU A 67 -18.68 -10.84 -9.97
C LEU A 67 -17.14 -10.99 -10.02
N LEU A 68 -16.65 -12.22 -10.18
CA LEU A 68 -15.22 -12.49 -10.32
C LEU A 68 -14.64 -11.87 -11.59
N ASP A 69 -15.36 -11.99 -12.71
CA ASP A 69 -14.97 -11.41 -14.00
C ASP A 69 -15.00 -9.88 -13.93
N SER A 70 -15.98 -9.28 -13.24
CA SER A 70 -16.04 -7.84 -12.99
C SER A 70 -14.86 -7.36 -12.14
N LEU A 71 -14.52 -8.06 -11.05
CA LEU A 71 -13.35 -7.74 -10.22
C LEU A 71 -12.06 -7.80 -11.04
N LYS A 72 -11.90 -8.85 -11.86
CA LYS A 72 -10.76 -9.02 -12.75
C LYS A 72 -10.68 -7.92 -13.80
N ALA A 73 -11.79 -7.62 -14.47
CA ALA A 73 -11.88 -6.57 -15.48
C ALA A 73 -11.58 -5.20 -14.87
N PHE A 74 -12.07 -4.92 -13.66
CA PHE A 74 -11.79 -3.67 -12.96
C PHE A 74 -10.30 -3.55 -12.59
N ARG A 75 -9.71 -4.61 -12.01
CA ARG A 75 -8.27 -4.67 -11.72
C ARG A 75 -7.42 -4.40 -12.96
N GLN A 76 -7.78 -5.00 -14.10
CA GLN A 76 -7.06 -4.82 -15.36
C GLN A 76 -7.25 -3.43 -15.96
N ARG A 77 -8.49 -2.93 -16.02
CA ARG A 77 -8.82 -1.62 -16.61
C ARG A 77 -8.13 -0.46 -15.90
N PHE A 78 -8.05 -0.53 -14.58
CA PHE A 78 -7.48 0.53 -13.75
C PHE A 78 -6.07 0.19 -13.26
N GLU A 79 -5.48 -0.90 -13.77
CA GLU A 79 -4.12 -1.34 -13.45
C GLU A 79 -3.83 -1.38 -11.94
N LEU A 80 -4.78 -1.92 -11.17
CA LEU A 80 -4.63 -1.97 -9.72
C LEU A 80 -3.49 -2.95 -9.39
N ASN A 81 -2.47 -2.43 -8.69
CA ASN A 81 -1.53 -3.28 -7.98
C ASN A 81 -2.25 -4.11 -6.91
N ASP A 82 -1.57 -5.12 -6.41
CA ASP A 82 -2.15 -6.11 -5.50
C ASP A 82 -2.68 -5.48 -4.20
N TRP A 83 -1.97 -4.47 -3.67
CA TRP A 83 -2.43 -3.70 -2.52
C TRP A 83 -3.75 -2.97 -2.78
N LEU A 84 -3.86 -2.23 -3.88
CA LEU A 84 -5.09 -1.54 -4.27
C LEU A 84 -6.22 -2.53 -4.58
N TYR A 85 -5.90 -3.66 -5.23
CA TYR A 85 -6.88 -4.73 -5.45
C TYR A 85 -7.40 -5.30 -4.13
N TYR A 86 -6.53 -5.48 -3.13
CA TYR A 86 -6.96 -5.89 -1.79
C TYR A 86 -7.89 -4.85 -1.15
N GLN A 87 -7.64 -3.55 -1.28
CA GLN A 87 -8.57 -2.53 -0.78
C GLN A 87 -9.94 -2.61 -1.47
N LEU A 88 -9.98 -2.88 -2.79
CA LEU A 88 -11.25 -3.11 -3.50
C LEU A 88 -11.97 -4.35 -2.94
N VAL A 89 -11.25 -5.46 -2.77
CA VAL A 89 -11.79 -6.70 -2.18
C VAL A 89 -12.37 -6.46 -0.78
N ARG A 90 -11.71 -5.63 0.05
CA ARG A 90 -12.23 -5.26 1.37
C ARG A 90 -13.54 -4.50 1.29
N LYS A 91 -13.66 -3.53 0.38
CA LYS A 91 -14.91 -2.78 0.19
C LYS A 91 -16.03 -3.67 -0.35
N VAL A 92 -15.73 -4.54 -1.31
CA VAL A 92 -16.69 -5.53 -1.83
C VAL A 92 -17.15 -6.48 -0.71
N ALA A 93 -16.24 -7.03 0.08
CA ALA A 93 -16.59 -7.88 1.21
C ALA A 93 -17.46 -7.13 2.24
N GLN A 94 -17.19 -5.85 2.49
CA GLN A 94 -17.95 -5.01 3.41
C GLN A 94 -19.40 -4.82 2.94
N GLU A 95 -19.64 -4.63 1.64
CA GLU A 95 -20.99 -4.53 1.08
C GLU A 95 -21.73 -5.88 1.09
N LEU A 96 -21.02 -6.99 0.88
CA LEU A 96 -21.62 -8.33 0.87
C LEU A 96 -21.98 -8.83 2.27
N CYS A 97 -21.12 -8.56 3.25
CA CYS A 97 -21.34 -8.87 4.64
C CYS A 97 -20.53 -7.90 5.50
N PRO A 98 -21.17 -6.88 6.08
CA PRO A 98 -20.50 -5.92 6.92
C PRO A 98 -19.72 -6.58 8.05
N LYS A 99 -18.48 -6.14 8.28
CA LYS A 99 -17.59 -6.71 9.31
C LYS A 99 -18.22 -6.76 10.70
N ASN A 100 -19.04 -5.76 11.05
CA ASN A 100 -19.75 -5.66 12.32
C ASN A 100 -21.01 -6.55 12.39
N GLU A 101 -21.53 -7.02 11.25
CA GLU A 101 -22.61 -8.03 11.22
C GLU A 101 -22.04 -9.45 11.43
N ASP A 102 -21.01 -9.82 10.67
CA ASP A 102 -20.34 -11.11 10.78
C ASP A 102 -18.87 -11.02 10.31
N TYR A 103 -17.96 -10.88 11.27
CA TYR A 103 -16.52 -10.78 11.02
C TYR A 103 -15.94 -12.00 10.27
N ASN A 104 -16.43 -13.20 10.58
CA ASN A 104 -15.88 -14.43 10.03
C ASN A 104 -16.30 -14.61 8.57
N ILE A 105 -17.55 -14.32 8.23
CA ILE A 105 -18.02 -14.34 6.84
C ILE A 105 -17.40 -13.19 6.03
N TYR A 106 -17.28 -11.99 6.61
CA TYR A 106 -16.51 -10.88 6.01
C TYR A 106 -15.09 -11.32 5.64
N THR A 107 -14.39 -11.99 6.56
CA THR A 107 -13.03 -12.47 6.34
C THR A 107 -12.98 -13.57 5.27
N LEU A 108 -13.95 -14.49 5.29
CA LEU A 108 -14.07 -15.55 4.30
C LEU A 108 -14.25 -15.00 2.88
N TYR A 109 -15.04 -13.93 2.70
CA TYR A 109 -15.19 -13.28 1.39
C TYR A 109 -13.88 -12.73 0.86
N LYS A 110 -13.09 -12.04 1.69
CA LYS A 110 -11.80 -11.50 1.26
C LYS A 110 -10.85 -12.61 0.84
N TRP A 111 -10.72 -13.66 1.66
CA TRP A 111 -9.91 -14.82 1.33
C TRP A 111 -10.38 -15.50 0.03
N TYR A 112 -11.70 -15.63 -0.16
CA TYR A 112 -12.29 -16.19 -1.37
C TYR A 112 -11.92 -15.39 -2.62
N PHE A 113 -12.10 -14.06 -2.61
CA PHE A 113 -11.80 -13.22 -3.78
C PHE A 113 -10.30 -13.16 -4.10
N LEU A 114 -9.44 -13.21 -3.08
CA LEU A 114 -7.98 -13.27 -3.27
C LEU A 114 -7.55 -14.62 -3.87
N THR A 115 -8.05 -15.74 -3.34
CA THR A 115 -7.73 -17.07 -3.88
C THR A 115 -8.32 -17.29 -5.27
N ALA A 116 -9.52 -16.78 -5.54
CA ALA A 116 -10.13 -16.78 -6.86
C ALA A 116 -9.35 -15.92 -7.88
N ALA A 117 -8.65 -14.88 -7.41
CA ALA A 117 -7.71 -14.09 -8.22
C ALA A 117 -6.33 -14.76 -8.40
N GLY A 118 -6.13 -15.97 -7.85
CA GLY A 118 -4.93 -16.78 -8.00
C GLY A 118 -3.88 -16.60 -6.90
N PHE A 119 -4.14 -15.79 -5.87
CA PHE A 119 -3.20 -15.61 -4.76
C PHE A 119 -3.20 -16.81 -3.81
N ASP A 120 -2.02 -17.31 -3.46
CA ASP A 120 -1.86 -18.37 -2.46
C ASP A 120 -2.12 -17.79 -1.06
N ALA A 121 -3.33 -18.00 -0.55
CA ALA A 121 -3.75 -17.55 0.77
C ALA A 121 -4.31 -18.70 1.61
N ARG A 122 -4.04 -18.68 2.91
CA ARG A 122 -4.34 -19.75 3.86
C ARG A 122 -5.14 -19.23 5.03
N LEU A 123 -6.14 -20.00 5.44
CA LEU A 123 -6.99 -19.68 6.58
C LEU A 123 -6.41 -20.25 7.88
N ALA A 124 -6.66 -19.57 8.99
CA ALA A 124 -6.43 -20.08 10.34
C ALA A 124 -7.51 -19.57 11.30
N ILE A 125 -7.71 -20.30 12.40
CA ILE A 125 -8.61 -19.91 13.49
C ILE A 125 -7.75 -19.46 14.67
N THR A 126 -8.08 -18.30 15.23
CA THR A 126 -7.50 -17.80 16.48
C THR A 126 -8.63 -17.38 17.42
N GLY A 127 -8.72 -18.01 18.58
CA GLY A 127 -9.90 -17.89 19.44
C GLY A 127 -11.18 -18.25 18.66
N GLU A 128 -12.08 -17.28 18.51
CA GLU A 128 -13.33 -17.41 17.73
C GLU A 128 -13.29 -16.68 16.38
N LYS A 129 -12.10 -16.19 15.97
CA LYS A 129 -11.89 -15.38 14.78
C LYS A 129 -11.23 -16.18 13.66
N LEU A 130 -11.75 -16.03 12.45
CA LEU A 130 -11.12 -16.46 11.22
C LEU A 130 -10.09 -15.41 10.81
N ILE A 131 -8.86 -15.81 10.55
CA ILE A 131 -7.82 -14.96 9.99
C ILE A 131 -7.23 -15.61 8.74
N PHE A 132 -6.54 -14.84 7.92
CA PHE A 132 -5.86 -15.39 6.76
C PHE A 132 -4.48 -14.79 6.54
N TYR A 133 -3.62 -15.63 5.98
CA TYR A 133 -2.27 -15.28 5.61
C TYR A 133 -2.10 -15.40 4.11
N ILE A 134 -1.33 -14.50 3.50
CA ILE A 134 -1.08 -14.48 2.07
C ILE A 134 0.40 -14.70 1.78
N TYR A 135 0.71 -15.51 0.78
CA TYR A 135 2.08 -15.73 0.32
C TYR A 135 2.64 -14.43 -0.25
N ASN A 136 3.83 -14.03 0.18
CA ASN A 136 4.57 -12.93 -0.41
C ASN A 136 6.09 -13.24 -0.48
N GLU A 137 6.81 -12.49 -1.31
CA GLU A 137 8.27 -12.63 -1.49
C GLU A 137 9.04 -11.37 -1.04
N GLU A 138 8.30 -10.35 -0.60
CA GLU A 138 8.84 -9.05 -0.18
C GLU A 138 9.17 -9.03 1.31
N ASN A 139 10.10 -8.16 1.71
CA ASN A 139 10.34 -7.96 3.14
C ASN A 139 9.28 -7.03 3.71
N ILE A 140 8.41 -7.62 4.52
CA ILE A 140 7.35 -6.94 5.26
C ILE A 140 7.64 -7.13 6.73
N GLU A 141 7.70 -6.00 7.42
CA GLU A 141 7.92 -5.88 8.85
C GLU A 141 6.56 -5.75 9.55
N ASP A 142 6.56 -5.52 10.87
CA ASP A 142 5.41 -5.14 11.71
C ASP A 142 4.11 -5.99 11.73
N ILE A 143 3.94 -6.99 10.86
CA ILE A 143 2.77 -7.88 10.84
C ILE A 143 3.14 -9.36 11.03
N PRO A 144 2.31 -10.15 11.74
CA PRO A 144 2.60 -11.57 12.00
C PRO A 144 2.75 -12.40 10.72
N PHE A 145 3.66 -13.36 10.73
CA PHE A 145 3.86 -14.29 9.62
C PHE A 145 4.18 -15.70 10.09
N PHE A 146 4.09 -16.66 9.18
CA PHE A 146 4.68 -17.98 9.37
C PHE A 146 5.42 -18.44 8.10
N MET A 147 6.36 -19.37 8.29
CA MET A 147 7.04 -20.04 7.19
C MET A 147 6.39 -21.40 6.95
N PHE A 148 6.06 -21.70 5.70
CA PHE A 148 5.61 -23.02 5.29
C PHE A 148 6.22 -23.36 3.93
N ASP A 149 6.90 -24.50 3.84
CA ASP A 149 7.54 -24.95 2.59
C ASP A 149 8.42 -23.86 1.95
N LYS A 150 9.26 -23.22 2.78
CA LYS A 150 10.15 -22.09 2.41
C LYS A 150 9.44 -20.83 1.89
N LYS A 151 8.11 -20.79 1.89
CA LYS A 151 7.31 -19.61 1.57
C LYS A 151 6.94 -18.84 2.85
N LYS A 152 7.01 -17.51 2.79
CA LYS A 152 6.58 -16.60 3.86
C LYS A 152 5.11 -16.23 3.65
N TYR A 153 4.29 -16.44 4.67
CA TYR A 153 2.86 -16.10 4.64
C TYR A 153 2.57 -15.01 5.67
N MET A 154 2.13 -13.83 5.23
CA MET A 154 1.88 -12.66 6.08
C MET A 154 0.40 -12.53 6.44
N CYS A 155 0.08 -12.17 7.69
CA CYS A 155 -1.29 -11.98 8.17
C CYS A 155 -1.92 -10.71 7.59
N LEU A 156 -2.48 -10.79 6.39
CA LEU A 156 -2.96 -9.62 5.65
C LEU A 156 -4.14 -8.90 6.31
N ASN A 157 -4.98 -9.62 7.08
CA ASN A 157 -6.15 -9.02 7.76
C ASN A 157 -5.93 -8.67 9.24
N ILE A 158 -4.67 -8.54 9.68
CA ILE A 158 -4.32 -8.25 11.09
C ILE A 158 -5.04 -7.02 11.65
N HIS A 159 -5.29 -6.02 10.81
CA HIS A 159 -5.95 -4.75 11.17
C HIS A 159 -7.48 -4.82 11.26
N ASP A 160 -8.10 -5.97 10.96
CA ASP A 160 -9.56 -6.07 11.02
C ASP A 160 -10.10 -6.46 12.39
N PHE A 161 -9.22 -6.80 13.33
CA PHE A 161 -9.57 -7.26 14.67
C PHE A 161 -8.63 -6.64 15.71
N GLU A 162 -9.13 -6.53 16.94
CA GLU A 162 -8.32 -6.03 18.07
C GLU A 162 -7.02 -6.84 18.23
N PRO A 163 -5.88 -6.16 18.50
CA PRO A 163 -4.63 -6.83 18.79
C PRO A 163 -4.84 -7.91 19.85
N PHE A 164 -4.37 -9.12 19.56
CA PHE A 164 -4.38 -10.20 20.53
C PHE A 164 -2.97 -10.77 20.64
N ASP A 165 -2.63 -11.23 21.85
CA ASP A 165 -1.38 -11.94 22.06
C ASP A 165 -1.46 -13.32 21.39
N ILE A 166 -0.71 -13.47 20.30
CA ILE A 166 -0.64 -14.72 19.53
C ILE A 166 -0.15 -15.90 20.37
N HIS A 167 0.55 -15.65 21.47
CA HIS A 167 0.97 -16.70 22.41
C HIS A 167 -0.18 -17.19 23.29
N LEU A 168 -1.17 -16.34 23.57
CA LEU A 168 -2.37 -16.73 24.34
C LEU A 168 -3.40 -17.45 23.47
N GLN A 169 -3.44 -17.15 22.17
CA GLN A 169 -4.36 -17.76 21.20
C GLN A 169 -3.61 -18.09 19.89
N PRO A 170 -2.83 -19.18 19.86
CA PRO A 170 -2.05 -19.54 18.68
C PRO A 170 -2.96 -19.89 17.49
N PRO A 171 -2.69 -19.37 16.28
CA PRO A 171 -3.47 -19.68 15.09
C PRO A 171 -3.45 -21.16 14.75
N VAL A 172 -4.63 -21.78 14.67
CA VAL A 172 -4.83 -23.16 14.23
C VAL A 172 -5.07 -23.15 12.71
N PRO A 173 -4.17 -23.73 11.89
CA PRO A 173 -4.29 -23.67 10.44
C PRO A 173 -5.46 -24.50 9.93
N LEU A 174 -6.13 -24.00 8.89
CA LEU A 174 -7.20 -24.69 8.18
C LEU A 174 -6.74 -25.11 6.79
N VAL A 175 -6.87 -26.40 6.50
CA VAL A 175 -6.45 -26.96 5.21
C VAL A 175 -7.61 -26.88 4.22
N LEU A 176 -7.71 -25.75 3.52
CA LEU A 176 -8.64 -25.55 2.41
C LEU A 176 -7.85 -25.16 1.16
N LYS A 177 -7.65 -26.12 0.24
CA LYS A 177 -6.89 -25.89 -1.00
C LYS A 177 -7.82 -25.37 -2.10
N VAL A 178 -7.45 -24.25 -2.72
CA VAL A 178 -8.10 -23.71 -3.92
C VAL A 178 -7.19 -23.97 -5.13
N PRO A 179 -7.57 -24.86 -6.06
CA PRO A 179 -6.78 -25.11 -7.26
C PRO A 179 -6.49 -23.82 -8.04
N GLY A 180 -5.23 -23.59 -8.43
CA GLY A 180 -4.81 -22.40 -9.18
C GLY A 180 -4.41 -21.18 -8.32
N ALA A 181 -4.65 -21.23 -7.01
CA ALA A 181 -4.21 -20.19 -6.07
C ALA A 181 -2.75 -20.43 -5.65
N VAL A 182 -1.79 -19.96 -6.47
CA VAL A 182 -0.35 -20.25 -6.31
C VAL A 182 0.55 -19.01 -6.33
N ASN A 183 0.00 -17.86 -6.74
CA ASN A 183 0.77 -16.64 -6.95
C ASN A 183 1.09 -15.95 -5.62
N SER A 184 2.25 -15.29 -5.56
CA SER A 184 2.59 -14.34 -4.50
C SER A 184 1.76 -13.06 -4.62
N PHE A 185 1.57 -12.41 -3.49
CA PHE A 185 1.00 -11.07 -3.38
C PHE A 185 2.12 -10.04 -3.22
N SER A 186 2.04 -8.96 -3.99
CA SER A 186 2.96 -7.82 -3.89
C SER A 186 2.38 -6.71 -3.01
N TYR A 187 3.15 -6.21 -2.05
CA TYR A 187 2.75 -5.01 -1.29
C TYR A 187 3.11 -3.74 -2.04
N ARG A 188 3.98 -3.79 -3.05
CA ARG A 188 4.41 -2.61 -3.82
C ARG A 188 3.25 -1.82 -4.41
N VAL A 189 3.17 -0.56 -4.01
CA VAL A 189 2.27 0.43 -4.61
C VAL A 189 2.99 1.11 -5.76
N THR A 190 2.77 0.60 -6.98
CA THR A 190 3.41 1.11 -8.21
C THR A 190 2.61 2.19 -8.92
N ARG A 191 1.37 2.43 -8.47
CA ARG A 191 0.43 3.41 -9.02
C ARG A 191 -0.57 3.79 -7.93
N LEU A 192 -0.98 5.05 -7.91
CA LEU A 192 -2.10 5.53 -7.09
C LEU A 192 -3.34 5.76 -7.96
N PRO A 193 -4.55 5.55 -7.43
CA PRO A 193 -5.79 5.84 -8.15
C PRO A 193 -5.99 7.35 -8.35
N ASP A 194 -6.76 7.72 -9.36
CA ASP A 194 -7.32 9.08 -9.45
C ASP A 194 -8.53 9.16 -8.53
N PHE A 195 -8.57 10.13 -7.63
CA PHE A 195 -9.69 10.34 -6.70
C PHE A 195 -10.77 11.27 -7.28
N GLU A 196 -11.92 11.36 -6.61
CA GLU A 196 -12.97 12.31 -7.00
C GLU A 196 -12.45 13.76 -6.98
N PRO A 197 -12.78 14.59 -8.00
CA PRO A 197 -12.33 15.98 -8.10
C PRO A 197 -12.61 16.83 -6.85
N GLU A 198 -13.75 16.61 -6.20
CA GLU A 198 -14.20 17.39 -5.03
C GLU A 198 -13.40 17.08 -3.76
N ALA A 199 -12.69 15.95 -3.72
CA ALA A 199 -11.87 15.55 -2.57
C ALA A 199 -10.46 16.16 -2.59
N TYR A 200 -10.08 16.85 -3.67
CA TYR A 200 -8.80 17.52 -3.77
C TYR A 200 -8.79 18.88 -3.07
N GLN A 201 -7.72 19.16 -2.34
CA GLN A 201 -7.49 20.41 -1.63
C GLN A 201 -6.09 20.95 -1.93
N ALA A 202 -5.98 22.26 -2.06
CA ALA A 202 -4.67 22.91 -2.16
C ALA A 202 -4.09 23.16 -0.77
N LYS A 203 -2.82 22.84 -0.57
CA LYS A 203 -2.03 23.22 0.61
C LYS A 203 -0.85 24.06 0.14
N SER A 204 -0.65 25.20 0.80
CA SER A 204 0.52 26.04 0.57
C SER A 204 1.71 25.50 1.35
N ILE A 205 2.86 25.42 0.68
CA ILE A 205 4.15 25.05 1.25
C ILE A 205 5.15 26.16 0.93
N ASP A 206 5.76 26.69 1.98
CA ASP A 206 6.74 27.77 1.88
C ASP A 206 8.12 27.26 2.27
N PHE A 207 9.12 27.69 1.52
CA PHE A 207 10.50 27.27 1.72
C PHE A 207 11.45 28.38 1.30
N ILE A 208 12.54 28.58 2.05
CA ILE A 208 13.57 29.57 1.73
C ILE A 208 14.85 28.85 1.33
N TYR A 209 15.39 29.20 0.17
CA TYR A 209 16.67 28.69 -0.33
C TYR A 209 17.55 29.86 -0.76
N ASN A 210 18.77 29.96 -0.21
CA ASN A 210 19.72 31.05 -0.49
C ASN A 210 19.06 32.45 -0.41
N HIS A 211 18.34 32.71 0.69
CA HIS A 211 17.61 33.95 0.95
C HIS A 211 16.47 34.28 -0.03
N ARG A 212 16.11 33.35 -0.93
CA ARG A 212 14.98 33.49 -1.83
C ARG A 212 13.80 32.67 -1.31
N PRO A 213 12.61 33.28 -1.10
CA PRO A 213 11.40 32.54 -0.78
C PRO A 213 10.85 31.83 -2.02
N TYR A 214 10.35 30.63 -1.80
CA TYR A 214 9.64 29.80 -2.76
C TYR A 214 8.28 29.42 -2.17
N HIS A 215 7.26 29.51 -3.01
CA HIS A 215 5.87 29.26 -2.64
C HIS A 215 5.32 28.16 -3.56
N PHE A 216 4.77 27.12 -2.96
CA PHE A 216 4.15 26.01 -3.67
C PHE A 216 2.69 25.90 -3.26
N ASN A 217 1.78 25.86 -4.24
CA ASN A 217 0.39 25.52 -4.00
C ASN A 217 0.17 24.12 -4.58
N ILE A 218 0.25 23.11 -3.72
CA ILE A 218 0.21 21.71 -4.14
C ILE A 218 -1.17 21.15 -3.87
N VAL A 219 -1.68 20.39 -4.83
CA VAL A 219 -3.00 19.77 -4.78
C VAL A 219 -2.86 18.36 -4.22
N PHE A 220 -3.64 18.02 -3.19
CA PHE A 220 -3.62 16.73 -2.50
C PHE A 220 -5.02 16.16 -2.35
N ASN A 221 -5.12 14.85 -2.20
CA ASN A 221 -6.39 14.20 -1.85
C ASN A 221 -6.35 13.60 -0.45
N GLN A 222 -7.29 13.97 0.43
CA GLN A 222 -7.34 13.45 1.80
C GLN A 222 -7.68 11.95 1.85
N GLU A 223 -8.31 11.40 0.81
CA GLU A 223 -8.60 9.96 0.72
C GLU A 223 -7.34 9.10 0.56
N LEU A 224 -6.19 9.69 0.21
CA LEU A 224 -4.92 8.96 0.14
C LEU A 224 -4.58 8.28 1.47
N LYS A 225 -4.89 8.93 2.60
CA LYS A 225 -4.73 8.35 3.94
C LYS A 225 -5.44 6.99 4.06
N ALA A 226 -6.60 6.84 3.41
CA ALA A 226 -7.35 5.59 3.44
C ALA A 226 -6.68 4.46 2.62
N VAL A 227 -5.86 4.79 1.62
CA VAL A 227 -5.04 3.82 0.87
C VAL A 227 -3.98 3.21 1.78
N PHE A 228 -3.32 4.03 2.60
CA PHE A 228 -2.18 3.61 3.42
C PHE A 228 -2.51 3.33 4.89
N ASN A 229 -3.75 3.55 5.34
CA ASN A 229 -4.15 3.39 6.75
C ASN A 229 -3.78 2.02 7.36
N ASN A 230 -3.79 0.97 6.53
CA ASN A 230 -3.47 -0.40 6.94
C ASN A 230 -2.23 -0.98 6.23
N TYR A 231 -1.48 -0.13 5.54
CA TYR A 231 -0.29 -0.55 4.81
C TYR A 231 0.82 -0.88 5.80
N PRO A 232 1.45 -2.06 5.71
CA PRO A 232 2.50 -2.46 6.64
C PRO A 232 3.81 -1.76 6.32
N ILE A 233 4.78 -1.90 7.21
CA ILE A 233 6.15 -1.47 6.96
C ILE A 233 6.77 -2.38 5.90
N VAL A 234 7.06 -1.81 4.73
CA VAL A 234 7.71 -2.48 3.61
C VAL A 234 9.19 -2.07 3.52
N ASP A 235 9.98 -2.85 2.78
CA ASP A 235 11.37 -2.49 2.50
C ASP A 235 11.53 -1.11 1.85
N PHE A 236 12.70 -0.49 2.05
CA PHE A 236 13.01 0.84 1.52
C PHE A 236 12.87 0.94 -0.01
N ALA A 237 13.13 -0.15 -0.74
CA ALA A 237 12.93 -0.18 -2.18
C ALA A 237 11.45 0.01 -2.54
N SER A 238 10.55 -0.69 -1.87
CA SER A 238 9.11 -0.59 -2.11
C SER A 238 8.56 0.74 -1.61
N TYR A 239 9.04 1.20 -0.46
CA TYR A 239 8.63 2.44 0.19
C TYR A 239 9.05 3.71 -0.60
N PHE A 240 10.33 3.86 -0.95
CA PHE A 240 10.84 5.04 -1.64
C PHE A 240 10.36 5.17 -3.09
N ASN A 241 9.80 4.11 -3.66
CA ASN A 241 9.27 4.11 -5.02
C ASN A 241 7.74 4.28 -5.09
N ILE A 242 7.05 4.52 -3.97
CA ILE A 242 5.62 4.87 -4.00
C ILE A 242 5.46 6.17 -4.81
N PRO A 243 4.63 6.19 -5.86
CA PRO A 243 4.47 7.36 -6.71
C PRO A 243 3.61 8.44 -6.03
N LEU A 244 3.66 9.66 -6.56
CA LEU A 244 2.63 10.67 -6.30
C LEU A 244 1.37 10.37 -7.12
N SER A 245 0.22 10.79 -6.61
CA SER A 245 -1.02 10.88 -7.37
C SER A 245 -0.85 11.88 -8.51
N LYS A 246 -1.64 11.73 -9.56
CA LYS A 246 -1.54 12.55 -10.77
C LYS A 246 -1.67 14.05 -10.46
N ALA A 247 -2.65 14.43 -9.63
CA ALA A 247 -2.89 15.83 -9.30
C ALA A 247 -1.75 16.45 -8.46
N THR A 248 -1.20 15.69 -7.50
CA THR A 248 -0.04 16.13 -6.72
C THR A 248 1.20 16.25 -7.61
N TYR A 249 1.43 15.26 -8.46
CA TYR A 249 2.52 15.30 -9.44
C TYR A 249 2.44 16.54 -10.33
N GLU A 250 1.27 16.80 -10.94
CA GLU A 250 1.06 17.89 -11.90
C GLU A 250 1.17 19.28 -11.24
N SER A 251 0.85 19.40 -9.95
CA SER A 251 0.98 20.66 -9.21
C SER A 251 2.36 20.90 -8.60
N LEU A 252 3.15 19.85 -8.34
CA LEU A 252 4.46 19.96 -7.68
C LEU A 252 5.64 19.86 -8.66
N ILE A 253 5.74 18.79 -9.43
CA ILE A 253 6.96 18.44 -10.17
C ILE A 253 7.30 19.47 -11.26
N PRO A 254 6.34 19.96 -12.09
CA PRO A 254 6.63 21.02 -13.05
C PRO A 254 7.13 22.31 -12.38
N LEU A 255 6.56 22.67 -11.23
CA LEU A 255 6.95 23.88 -10.49
C LEU A 255 8.37 23.75 -9.92
N LEU A 256 8.72 22.59 -9.35
CA LEU A 256 10.09 22.30 -8.91
C LEU A 256 11.08 22.35 -10.08
N LYS A 257 10.77 21.71 -11.21
CA LYS A 257 11.61 21.74 -12.43
C LYS A 257 11.81 23.16 -12.94
N ASN A 258 10.77 24.01 -12.89
CA ASN A 258 10.88 25.42 -13.26
C ASN A 258 11.76 26.23 -12.27
N ASN A 259 11.56 26.03 -10.97
CA ASN A 259 12.33 26.73 -9.92
C ASN A 259 13.83 26.39 -9.95
N MET A 260 14.16 25.18 -10.40
CA MET A 260 15.53 24.70 -10.55
C MET A 260 16.07 24.82 -11.98
N SER A 261 15.37 25.54 -12.86
CA SER A 261 15.84 25.78 -14.23
C SER A 261 17.20 26.48 -14.20
N GLY A 262 18.20 25.87 -14.86
CA GLY A 262 19.58 26.35 -14.86
C GLY A 262 20.45 25.85 -13.69
N MET A 263 19.88 25.15 -12.71
CA MET A 263 20.66 24.51 -11.65
C MET A 263 21.27 23.19 -12.15
N GLY A 264 22.61 23.11 -12.11
CA GLY A 264 23.31 21.84 -12.31
C GLY A 264 22.99 20.83 -11.21
N ALA A 265 23.42 19.57 -11.40
CA ALA A 265 23.11 18.48 -10.47
C ALA A 265 23.45 18.83 -9.00
N GLU A 266 24.65 19.34 -8.72
CA GLU A 266 25.04 19.71 -7.34
C GLU A 266 24.04 20.69 -6.70
N GLN A 267 23.76 21.82 -7.36
CA GLN A 267 22.88 22.85 -6.83
C GLN A 267 21.43 22.37 -6.71
N GLY A 268 20.95 21.60 -7.69
CA GLY A 268 19.61 21.03 -7.66
C GLY A 268 19.42 20.01 -6.55
N ILE A 269 20.42 19.16 -6.30
CA ILE A 269 20.37 18.17 -5.22
C ILE A 269 20.42 18.89 -3.85
N ASP A 270 21.23 19.93 -3.69
CA ASP A 270 21.21 20.77 -2.48
C ASP A 270 19.85 21.46 -2.30
N TYR A 271 19.25 21.99 -3.38
CA TYR A 271 17.91 22.58 -3.35
C TYR A 271 16.85 21.58 -2.86
N LEU A 272 16.82 20.38 -3.45
CA LEU A 272 15.87 19.34 -3.06
C LEU A 272 16.11 18.86 -1.61
N MET A 273 17.37 18.70 -1.21
CA MET A 273 17.74 18.31 0.16
C MET A 273 17.24 19.35 1.16
N ARG A 274 17.46 20.64 0.89
CA ARG A 274 17.00 21.71 1.78
C ARG A 274 15.48 21.86 1.75
N PHE A 275 14.83 21.64 0.60
CA PHE A 275 13.37 21.62 0.50
C PHE A 275 12.79 20.56 1.43
N THR A 276 13.26 19.31 1.34
CA THR A 276 12.80 18.23 2.23
C THR A 276 13.19 18.42 3.70
N ARG A 277 14.29 19.12 3.94
CA ARG A 277 14.75 19.44 5.31
C ARG A 277 13.94 20.53 5.98
N TYR A 278 13.53 21.58 5.27
CA TYR A 278 13.03 22.79 5.93
C TYR A 278 11.58 23.16 5.59
N ALA A 279 10.96 22.52 4.59
CA ALA A 279 9.57 22.81 4.21
C ALA A 279 8.53 22.17 5.16
N PHE A 280 8.95 21.29 6.07
CA PHE A 280 8.07 20.50 6.95
C PHE A 280 8.55 20.56 8.41
N LEU A 281 7.62 20.50 9.36
CA LEU A 281 7.95 20.35 10.79
C LEU A 281 8.43 18.93 11.08
N TYR A 282 9.32 18.79 12.04
CA TYR A 282 9.90 17.50 12.44
C TYR A 282 9.26 17.00 13.73
N GLU A 283 8.90 15.73 13.75
CA GLU A 283 8.46 14.97 14.93
C GLU A 283 8.73 13.49 14.64
N ASN A 284 9.13 12.70 15.65
CA ASN A 284 9.37 11.27 15.43
C ASN A 284 8.04 10.49 15.44
N ASP A 285 8.03 9.33 14.78
CA ASP A 285 6.82 8.51 14.63
C ASP A 285 6.26 7.99 15.95
N GLN A 286 7.12 7.69 16.92
CA GLN A 286 6.67 7.25 18.24
C GLN A 286 5.87 8.34 18.96
N GLU A 287 6.24 9.61 18.80
CA GLU A 287 5.54 10.77 19.34
C GLU A 287 4.28 11.12 18.53
N ASN A 288 4.34 11.02 17.20
CA ASN A 288 3.25 11.42 16.29
C ASN A 288 2.16 10.34 16.15
N PHE A 289 2.55 9.06 16.04
CA PHE A 289 1.65 7.93 15.74
C PHE A 289 1.60 6.86 16.84
N GLY A 290 2.49 6.92 17.85
CA GLY A 290 2.58 5.90 18.90
C GLY A 290 3.21 4.58 18.46
N ARG A 291 3.67 4.51 17.19
CA ARG A 291 4.34 3.37 16.56
C ARG A 291 5.12 3.87 15.35
N GLU A 292 6.11 3.10 14.91
CA GLU A 292 6.76 3.29 13.62
C GLU A 292 5.74 3.32 12.47
N ARG A 293 5.79 4.35 11.61
CA ARG A 293 4.91 4.52 10.46
C ARG A 293 5.54 5.39 9.38
N ARG A 294 6.08 4.73 8.37
CA ARG A 294 6.59 5.36 7.14
C ARG A 294 5.47 5.99 6.29
N LEU A 295 5.50 7.31 6.10
CA LEU A 295 4.61 8.06 5.23
C LEU A 295 5.10 8.03 3.78
N SER A 296 4.22 7.71 2.82
CA SER A 296 4.57 7.84 1.39
C SER A 296 5.05 9.27 1.03
N PRO A 297 5.71 9.47 -0.13
CA PRO A 297 6.14 10.82 -0.53
C PRO A 297 5.00 11.84 -0.56
N GLU A 298 3.80 11.45 -0.98
CA GLU A 298 2.63 12.33 -0.94
C GLU A 298 2.10 12.55 0.49
N GLU A 299 2.12 11.51 1.34
CA GLU A 299 1.78 11.67 2.76
C GLU A 299 2.72 12.63 3.48
N THR A 300 4.02 12.56 3.20
CA THR A 300 5.03 13.48 3.74
C THR A 300 4.73 14.93 3.37
N LEU A 301 4.35 15.18 2.10
CA LEU A 301 4.03 16.53 1.61
C LEU A 301 2.80 17.14 2.32
N PHE A 302 1.76 16.34 2.57
CA PHE A 302 0.53 16.86 3.19
C PHE A 302 0.56 16.82 4.72
N SER A 303 1.37 15.95 5.35
CA SER A 303 1.41 15.78 6.80
C SER A 303 1.87 17.07 7.52
N PRO A 304 1.39 17.34 8.76
CA PRO A 304 1.92 18.44 9.57
C PRO A 304 3.37 18.18 10.01
N TYR A 305 3.70 16.92 10.29
CA TYR A 305 5.02 16.48 10.77
C TYR A 305 5.55 15.32 9.92
N SER A 306 6.88 15.21 9.85
CA SER A 306 7.59 14.13 9.15
C SER A 306 8.93 13.86 9.83
N ASP A 307 9.30 12.58 9.86
CA ASP A 307 10.51 12.11 10.52
C ASP A 307 11.68 11.90 9.52
N CYS A 308 12.71 11.14 9.89
CA CYS A 308 13.86 10.88 9.02
C CYS A 308 13.55 9.94 7.84
N ASP A 309 12.71 8.91 8.03
CA ASP A 309 12.35 7.95 7.00
C ASP A 309 11.50 8.63 5.91
N ASP A 310 10.53 9.43 6.34
CA ASP A 310 9.64 10.24 5.49
C ASP A 310 10.40 11.19 4.57
N ARG A 311 11.32 11.96 5.17
CA ARG A 311 12.10 12.98 4.45
C ARG A 311 13.11 12.35 3.51
N ALA A 312 13.72 11.23 3.90
CA ALA A 312 14.59 10.46 3.02
C ALA A 312 13.82 9.88 1.83
N GLY A 313 12.61 9.36 2.06
CA GLY A 313 11.72 8.86 1.00
C GLY A 313 11.29 9.96 0.03
N LEU A 314 10.85 11.12 0.53
CA LEU A 314 10.48 12.25 -0.31
C LEU A 314 11.69 12.79 -1.10
N PHE A 315 12.86 12.93 -0.44
CA PHE A 315 14.08 13.39 -1.12
C PHE A 315 14.50 12.42 -2.22
N PHE A 316 14.53 11.11 -1.93
CA PHE A 316 14.81 10.08 -2.92
C PHE A 316 13.86 10.19 -4.11
N TYR A 317 12.56 10.28 -3.86
CA TYR A 317 11.54 10.39 -4.90
C TYR A 317 11.80 11.61 -5.81
N LEU A 318 12.04 12.79 -5.23
CA LEU A 318 12.26 14.02 -5.99
C LEU A 318 13.57 13.98 -6.81
N VAL A 319 14.65 13.44 -6.26
CA VAL A 319 15.92 13.27 -6.99
C VAL A 319 15.74 12.32 -8.16
N LYS A 320 15.08 11.18 -7.95
CA LYS A 320 14.74 10.21 -9.00
C LYS A 320 13.92 10.87 -10.12
N GLU A 321 12.89 11.63 -9.77
CA GLU A 321 11.94 12.21 -10.73
C GLU A 321 12.51 13.39 -11.54
N ILE A 322 13.45 14.14 -10.96
CA ILE A 322 13.92 15.39 -11.56
C ILE A 322 15.31 15.24 -12.19
N TYR A 323 16.24 14.61 -11.48
CA TYR A 323 17.62 14.46 -11.93
C TYR A 323 17.95 13.04 -12.38
N ASN A 324 17.17 12.05 -11.94
CA ASN A 324 17.33 10.65 -12.28
C ASN A 324 18.77 10.16 -12.07
N LEU A 325 19.35 10.48 -10.92
CA LEU A 325 20.73 10.12 -10.57
C LEU A 325 20.76 8.82 -9.75
N PRO A 326 21.85 8.03 -9.84
CA PRO A 326 22.04 6.86 -8.99
C PRO A 326 22.13 7.27 -7.52
N MET A 327 21.48 6.48 -6.67
CA MET A 327 21.39 6.74 -5.23
C MET A 327 21.59 5.47 -4.43
N ILE A 328 22.05 5.61 -3.19
CA ILE A 328 22.04 4.56 -2.18
C ILE A 328 21.38 5.07 -0.90
N ALA A 329 20.59 4.21 -0.27
CA ALA A 329 20.03 4.45 1.06
C ALA A 329 20.99 3.88 2.11
N LEU A 330 21.36 4.72 3.09
CA LEU A 330 22.30 4.42 4.16
C LEU A 330 21.54 4.34 5.48
N LEU A 331 21.33 3.13 5.99
CA LEU A 331 20.67 2.91 7.27
C LEU A 331 21.71 2.90 8.40
N TYR A 332 21.57 3.82 9.33
CA TYR A 332 22.32 3.89 10.58
C TYR A 332 21.43 3.42 11.74
N PRO A 333 21.99 3.13 12.93
CA PRO A 333 21.17 2.92 14.12
C PRO A 333 20.29 4.14 14.41
N GLY A 334 18.99 4.03 14.14
CA GLY A 334 17.99 5.07 14.41
C GLY A 334 18.01 6.27 13.47
N HIS A 335 18.63 6.18 12.29
CA HIS A 335 18.62 7.26 11.29
C HIS A 335 18.84 6.72 9.87
N ILE A 336 18.28 7.39 8.86
CA ILE A 336 18.52 7.08 7.46
C ILE A 336 18.98 8.31 6.68
N ASN A 337 19.93 8.09 5.78
CA ASN A 337 20.39 9.10 4.83
C ASN A 337 20.38 8.57 3.40
N ILE A 338 20.34 9.49 2.43
CA ILE A 338 20.49 9.17 1.01
C ILE A 338 21.84 9.68 0.55
N ALA A 339 22.59 8.87 -0.20
CA ALA A 339 23.78 9.35 -0.89
C ALA A 339 23.59 9.29 -2.40
N VAL A 340 23.91 10.39 -3.09
CA VAL A 340 23.65 10.61 -4.51
C VAL A 340 24.98 10.59 -5.29
N ALA A 341 25.04 9.84 -6.39
CA ALA A 341 26.19 9.84 -7.28
C ALA A 341 26.20 11.08 -8.17
N LEU A 342 26.70 12.19 -7.64
CA LEU A 342 26.92 13.43 -8.39
C LEU A 342 28.01 13.23 -9.45
N PRO A 343 27.96 13.99 -10.57
CA PRO A 343 29.05 14.01 -11.54
C PRO A 343 30.40 14.40 -10.94
N ASP A 344 30.37 15.35 -10.00
CA ASP A 344 31.51 15.79 -9.19
C ASP A 344 31.17 15.57 -7.70
N PRO A 345 31.69 14.52 -7.05
CA PRO A 345 31.41 14.23 -5.64
C PRO A 345 31.80 15.39 -4.72
N LYS A 346 30.97 15.68 -3.71
CA LYS A 346 31.19 16.79 -2.76
C LYS A 346 31.42 16.28 -1.35
N GLY A 347 32.27 17.00 -0.61
CA GLY A 347 32.56 16.73 0.78
C GLY A 347 32.99 15.27 1.02
N THR A 348 32.39 14.64 2.02
CA THR A 348 32.57 13.22 2.30
C THR A 348 31.63 12.40 1.42
N PHE A 349 32.18 11.37 0.78
CA PHE A 349 31.42 10.47 -0.08
C PHE A 349 31.65 9.00 0.30
N ILE A 350 30.63 8.20 0.03
CA ILE A 350 30.66 6.74 0.20
C ILE A 350 31.08 6.10 -1.12
N ASN A 351 32.11 5.26 -1.08
CA ASN A 351 32.47 4.43 -2.22
C ASN A 351 31.70 3.10 -2.13
N TYR A 352 30.81 2.86 -3.09
CA TYR A 352 30.01 1.64 -3.16
C TYR A 352 30.05 1.07 -4.58
N LYS A 353 30.44 -0.20 -4.71
CA LYS A 353 30.56 -0.92 -6.00
C LYS A 353 31.29 -0.12 -7.10
N GLY A 354 32.38 0.57 -6.73
CA GLY A 354 33.21 1.33 -7.67
C GLY A 354 32.68 2.72 -8.06
N LYS A 355 31.63 3.22 -7.39
CA LYS A 355 31.10 4.57 -7.60
C LYS A 355 31.09 5.37 -6.30
N SER A 356 31.36 6.67 -6.39
CA SER A 356 31.32 7.62 -5.28
C SER A 356 29.92 8.23 -5.15
N TYR A 357 29.39 8.26 -3.92
CA TYR A 357 28.08 8.81 -3.58
C TYR A 357 28.23 9.89 -2.52
N THR A 358 27.81 11.11 -2.85
CA THR A 358 27.80 12.26 -1.93
C THR A 358 26.65 12.11 -0.94
N VAL A 359 26.95 12.16 0.35
CA VAL A 359 25.93 12.02 1.41
C VAL A 359 25.04 13.27 1.44
N CYS A 360 23.74 13.06 1.49
CA CYS A 360 22.71 14.09 1.59
C CYS A 360 21.89 13.82 2.86
N GLU A 361 21.75 14.84 3.69
CA GLU A 361 20.99 14.79 4.94
C GLU A 361 19.67 15.54 4.77
N PRO A 362 18.56 14.87 4.39
CA PRO A 362 17.28 15.54 4.18
C PRO A 362 16.55 15.85 5.49
N THR A 363 17.08 15.47 6.65
CA THR A 363 16.45 15.69 7.97
C THR A 363 17.10 16.86 8.71
N PRO A 364 16.34 17.69 9.45
CA PRO A 364 16.91 18.75 10.26
C PRO A 364 17.96 18.23 11.24
N GLN A 365 19.05 18.99 11.38
CA GLN A 365 20.12 18.70 12.32
C GLN A 365 20.37 19.92 13.21
N SER A 366 21.10 19.74 14.31
CA SER A 366 21.48 20.83 15.21
C SER A 366 22.42 21.87 14.56
N VAL A 367 22.98 21.55 13.40
CA VAL A 367 23.84 22.40 12.58
C VAL A 367 23.36 22.39 11.13
N ASP A 368 23.56 23.47 10.38
CA ASP A 368 23.28 23.45 8.94
C ASP A 368 24.34 22.64 8.21
N LEU A 369 23.93 21.52 7.62
CA LEU A 369 24.83 20.61 6.89
C LEU A 369 24.74 20.85 5.37
N PRO A 370 25.86 21.21 4.71
CA PRO A 370 25.92 21.21 3.25
C PRO A 370 25.99 19.77 2.69
N LEU A 371 25.89 19.64 1.37
CA LEU A 371 26.14 18.35 0.71
C LEU A 371 27.50 17.74 1.09
N GLY A 372 27.50 16.44 1.35
CA GLY A 372 28.69 15.68 1.74
C GLY A 372 29.13 15.90 3.19
N ALA A 373 28.38 16.64 4.01
CA ALA A 373 28.65 16.76 5.43
C ALA A 373 27.87 15.72 6.25
N PHE A 374 28.56 15.10 7.20
CA PHE A 374 27.93 14.25 8.21
C PHE A 374 27.52 15.07 9.43
N SER A 375 26.41 14.69 10.06
CA SER A 375 26.12 15.21 11.39
C SER A 375 27.18 14.69 12.39
N PRO A 376 27.51 15.47 13.44
CA PRO A 376 28.44 15.00 14.47
C PRO A 376 28.03 13.66 15.09
N ALA A 377 26.73 13.39 15.19
CA ALA A 377 26.18 12.16 15.74
C ALA A 377 26.43 10.91 14.86
N LEU A 378 26.56 11.10 13.54
CA LEU A 378 26.78 10.01 12.58
C LEU A 378 28.26 9.82 12.21
N SER A 379 29.13 10.73 12.65
CA SER A 379 30.57 10.64 12.38
C SER A 379 31.16 9.37 12.99
N GLY A 380 31.64 8.45 12.14
CA GLY A 380 32.19 7.17 12.56
C GLY A 380 31.17 6.08 12.88
N ALA A 381 29.87 6.36 12.74
CA ALA A 381 28.81 5.36 12.88
C ALA A 381 28.85 4.36 11.70
N SER A 382 28.62 3.08 11.99
CA SER A 382 28.44 2.06 10.96
C SER A 382 27.08 2.23 10.28
N TYR A 383 27.03 1.97 8.98
CA TYR A 383 25.80 1.94 8.20
C TYR A 383 25.69 0.68 7.34
N GLU A 384 24.46 0.38 6.94
CA GLU A 384 24.14 -0.62 5.91
C GLU A 384 23.60 0.07 4.65
N VAL A 385 23.99 -0.43 3.47
CA VAL A 385 23.37 -0.02 2.21
C VAL A 385 22.12 -0.88 1.97
N VAL A 386 20.96 -0.35 2.36
CA VAL A 386 19.68 -1.08 2.37
C VAL A 386 18.92 -0.98 1.04
N TYR A 387 19.27 -0.02 0.19
CA TYR A 387 18.68 0.11 -1.14
C TYR A 387 19.64 0.82 -2.10
N VAL A 388 19.61 0.40 -3.37
CA VAL A 388 20.44 0.95 -4.44
C VAL A 388 19.55 1.25 -5.64
N TYR A 389 19.54 2.50 -6.05
CA TYR A 389 18.89 2.96 -7.28
C TYR A 389 19.93 3.20 -8.36
N ASP A 390 19.77 2.51 -9.49
CA ASP A 390 20.60 2.67 -10.68
C ASP A 390 19.67 2.88 -11.89
N PRO A 391 19.55 4.12 -12.41
CA PRO A 391 18.73 4.44 -13.59
C PRO A 391 19.02 3.57 -14.81
N ALA A 392 20.23 3.00 -14.93
CA ALA A 392 20.59 2.15 -16.07
C ALA A 392 20.04 0.72 -15.96
N LYS A 393 19.53 0.32 -14.80
CA LYS A 393 19.07 -1.05 -14.51
C LYS A 393 17.58 -1.16 -14.17
N ASN A 394 16.91 -0.03 -13.99
CA ASN A 394 15.55 0.07 -13.47
C ASN A 394 14.56 0.56 -14.52
#